data_AF-A0A4P7DB89-F1
#
_entry.id   AF-A0A4P7DB89-F1
#
_cell.length_a   1.000
_cell.length_b   1.000
_cell.length_c   1.000
_cell.angle_alpha   90.00
_cell.angle_beta   90.00
_cell.angle_gamma   90.00
#
_symmetry.space_group_name_H-M   'P 1'
#
loop_
_entity.id
_entity.type
_entity.pdbx_description
1 polymer ?
#
loop_
_entity_poly.entity_id
_entity_poly.type
_entity_poly.pdbx_seq_one_letter_code
_entity_poly.pdbx_strand_id
1 'polypeptide(L)'
;MHYVGNNHVAFDTQSLGFPSIKGCQAVCFQVSGGLYGFHDYKGAGGAGVDGAKAQAFAAWAEQHGTADITAGVALYGVINQEHQYTHDANGEQDWKAMLLGVARELGFDGPVYGVRVTSHVGKDDSLYVRFDRVQDAMRISYKRWSKMERDTTADPLNPDQQALLRPAKSSEVDPRSITRDTRPYMAQSLKDYEYDDVYPVRRKDPGKAENLNIVASKKITRFR
;
A
#
# COMPACT_ATOMS: atom_id res chain seq x y z
N MET A 1 1.95 -11.17 -9.23
CA MET A 1 1.06 -10.36 -8.36
C MET A 1 1.63 -10.42 -6.96
N HIS A 2 2.35 -9.38 -6.53
CA HIS A 2 2.91 -9.35 -5.18
C HIS A 2 1.88 -8.90 -4.14
N TYR A 3 1.93 -9.52 -2.97
CA TYR A 3 1.13 -9.20 -1.82
C TYR A 3 1.97 -8.37 -0.85
N VAL A 4 1.47 -7.20 -0.51
CA VAL A 4 2.19 -6.23 0.31
C VAL A 4 1.66 -6.39 1.73
N GLY A 5 2.42 -7.04 2.61
CA GLY A 5 2.07 -7.19 4.03
C GLY A 5 2.12 -5.87 4.80
N ASN A 6 1.73 -5.88 6.08
CA ASN A 6 1.72 -4.66 6.90
C ASN A 6 3.13 -4.04 7.01
N ASN A 7 3.27 -2.74 6.76
CA ASN A 7 4.55 -2.03 6.66
C ASN A 7 5.49 -2.57 5.58
N HIS A 8 5.02 -3.36 4.63
CA HIS A 8 5.83 -3.80 3.51
C HIS A 8 5.71 -2.80 2.35
N VAL A 9 6.72 -2.86 1.49
CA VAL A 9 6.74 -2.26 0.17
C VAL A 9 7.01 -3.35 -0.86
N ALA A 10 6.49 -3.18 -2.08
CA ALA A 10 6.62 -4.18 -3.13
C ALA A 10 6.61 -3.57 -4.53
N PHE A 11 7.16 -4.28 -5.50
CA PHE A 11 7.05 -3.96 -6.92
C PHE A 11 6.40 -5.11 -7.70
N ASP A 12 5.52 -4.78 -8.64
CA ASP A 12 5.01 -5.75 -9.61
C ASP A 12 4.69 -5.00 -10.91
N THR A 13 4.94 -5.63 -12.06
CA THR A 13 4.71 -4.99 -13.36
C THR A 13 3.22 -4.83 -13.69
N GLN A 14 2.35 -5.62 -13.05
CA GLN A 14 0.92 -5.70 -13.41
C GLN A 14 -0.02 -5.50 -12.22
N SER A 15 0.27 -6.08 -11.05
CA SER A 15 -0.71 -6.13 -9.97
C SER A 15 -0.14 -6.28 -8.57
N LEU A 16 -0.75 -5.58 -7.61
CA LEU A 16 -0.40 -5.63 -6.20
C LEU A 16 -1.63 -5.86 -5.33
N GLY A 17 -1.51 -6.75 -4.35
CA GLY A 17 -2.56 -7.08 -3.37
C GLY A 17 -2.19 -6.62 -1.97
N PHE A 18 -3.17 -6.10 -1.22
CA PHE A 18 -2.98 -5.55 0.11
C PHE A 18 -4.04 -6.15 1.05
N PRO A 19 -3.66 -6.96 2.04
CA PRO A 19 -4.60 -7.50 3.02
C PRO A 19 -4.94 -6.48 4.10
N SER A 20 -5.76 -6.92 5.06
CA SER A 20 -5.81 -6.30 6.38
C SER A 20 -6.09 -4.80 6.38
N ILE A 21 -6.75 -4.30 5.34
CA ILE A 21 -7.13 -2.89 5.20
C ILE A 21 -8.30 -2.61 6.15
N LYS A 22 -7.91 -2.22 7.36
CA LYS A 22 -8.78 -1.76 8.45
C LYS A 22 -8.11 -0.59 9.18
N GLY A 23 -7.03 -0.87 9.92
CA GLY A 23 -6.13 0.15 10.49
C GLY A 23 -4.90 0.44 9.61
N CYS A 24 -4.94 -0.04 8.37
CA CYS A 24 -3.91 0.15 7.36
C CYS A 24 -4.49 0.83 6.14
N GLN A 25 -3.60 1.44 5.35
CA GLN A 25 -3.90 1.92 4.01
C GLN A 25 -3.04 1.24 2.96
N ALA A 26 -3.63 1.05 1.80
CA ALA A 26 -2.93 0.55 0.62
C ALA A 26 -2.62 1.72 -0.30
N VAL A 27 -1.33 1.98 -0.53
CA VAL A 27 -0.86 3.01 -1.46
C VAL A 27 -0.19 2.34 -2.65
N CYS A 28 -0.50 2.79 -3.86
CA CYS A 28 0.07 2.27 -5.09
C CYS A 28 0.48 3.44 -5.99
N PHE A 29 1.77 3.52 -6.30
CA PHE A 29 2.33 4.46 -7.27
C PHE A 29 2.53 3.73 -8.60
N GLN A 30 1.77 4.16 -9.61
CA GLN A 30 1.88 3.64 -10.96
C GLN A 30 2.93 4.41 -11.73
N VAL A 31 3.84 3.68 -12.37
CA VAL A 31 4.83 4.19 -13.30
C VAL A 31 4.68 3.48 -14.64
N SER A 32 5.29 3.99 -15.72
CA SER A 32 5.21 3.37 -17.04
C SER A 32 5.71 1.91 -17.09
N GLY A 33 6.57 1.49 -16.15
CA GLY A 33 7.10 0.14 -16.06
C GLY A 33 6.37 -0.82 -15.11
N GLY A 34 5.48 -0.33 -14.23
CA GLY A 34 4.88 -1.17 -13.20
C GLY A 34 4.26 -0.40 -12.04
N LEU A 35 4.16 -1.07 -10.91
CA LEU A 35 3.49 -0.60 -9.71
C LEU A 35 4.43 -0.71 -8.51
N TYR A 36 4.60 0.40 -7.78
CA TYR A 36 5.25 0.43 -6.47
C TYR A 36 4.18 0.51 -5.38
N GLY A 37 4.15 -0.48 -4.49
CA GLY A 37 3.19 -0.59 -3.40
C GLY A 37 3.79 -0.19 -2.06
N PHE A 38 2.99 0.48 -1.24
CA PHE A 38 3.30 0.82 0.14
C PHE A 38 2.09 0.53 1.03
N HIS A 39 2.25 -0.45 1.92
CA HIS A 39 1.22 -0.81 2.89
C HIS A 39 1.53 -0.16 4.24
N ASP A 40 0.89 0.96 4.52
CA ASP A 40 1.16 1.71 5.75
C ASP A 40 0.19 1.31 6.88
N TYR A 41 0.74 0.69 7.92
CA TYR A 41 0.01 0.45 9.17
C TYR A 41 0.04 1.70 10.06
N LYS A 42 -1.14 2.22 10.41
CA LYS A 42 -1.33 3.42 11.24
C LYS A 42 -2.04 3.17 12.56
N GLY A 43 -2.69 2.02 12.72
CA GLY A 43 -3.62 1.79 13.84
C GLY A 43 -4.93 2.56 13.68
N ALA A 44 -5.90 2.33 14.56
CA ALA A 44 -7.19 3.04 14.53
C ALA A 44 -7.06 4.44 15.15
N GLY A 45 -7.64 5.46 14.50
CA GLY A 45 -7.56 6.87 14.95
C GLY A 45 -6.26 7.58 14.56
N GLY A 46 -5.72 7.22 13.38
CA GLY A 46 -4.34 7.48 12.98
C GLY A 46 -3.89 8.95 13.08
N ALA A 47 -2.66 9.14 13.56
CA ALA A 47 -1.95 10.41 13.44
C ALA A 47 -1.67 10.73 11.95
N GLY A 48 -1.31 11.99 11.66
CA GLY A 48 -0.95 12.48 10.32
C GLY A 48 0.19 11.69 9.65
N VAL A 49 0.67 12.19 8.50
CA VAL A 49 1.68 11.51 7.66
C VAL A 49 2.87 11.02 8.48
N ASP A 50 3.23 9.74 8.35
CA ASP A 50 4.51 9.25 8.90
C ASP A 50 5.54 9.54 7.81
N GLY A 51 6.08 10.77 7.87
CA GLY A 51 7.03 11.24 6.86
C GLY A 51 8.25 10.33 6.75
N ALA A 52 8.69 9.72 7.85
CA ALA A 52 9.84 8.82 7.84
C ALA A 52 9.56 7.53 7.05
N LYS A 53 8.35 6.95 7.15
CA LYS A 53 7.97 5.80 6.31
C LYS A 53 7.80 6.18 4.84
N ALA A 54 7.17 7.34 4.57
CA ALA A 54 6.99 7.82 3.19
C ALA A 54 8.35 8.04 2.51
N GLN A 55 9.30 8.64 3.23
CA GLN A 55 10.68 8.82 2.77
C GLN A 55 11.38 7.48 2.54
N ALA A 56 11.25 6.52 3.47
CA ALA A 56 11.84 5.19 3.32
C ALA A 56 11.25 4.42 2.13
N PHE A 57 9.95 4.56 1.87
CA PHE A 57 9.31 4.00 0.69
C PHE A 57 9.86 4.61 -0.61
N ALA A 58 9.96 5.94 -0.68
CA ALA A 58 10.50 6.62 -1.85
C ALA A 58 11.96 6.23 -2.13
N ALA A 59 12.80 6.23 -1.09
CA ALA A 59 14.19 5.78 -1.19
C ALA A 59 14.29 4.31 -1.64
N TRP A 60 13.41 3.44 -1.15
CA TRP A 60 13.37 2.05 -1.61
C TRP A 60 12.94 1.94 -3.07
N ALA A 61 11.92 2.67 -3.51
CA ALA A 61 11.44 2.64 -4.88
C ALA A 61 12.52 3.10 -5.88
N GLU A 62 13.28 4.15 -5.51
CA GLU A 62 14.43 4.66 -6.26
C GLU A 62 15.55 3.61 -6.35
N GLN A 63 15.94 3.02 -5.21
CA GLN A 63 17.01 2.01 -5.15
C GLN A 63 16.64 0.69 -5.82
N HIS A 64 15.36 0.30 -5.79
CA HIS A 64 14.88 -0.94 -6.39
C HIS A 64 15.08 -0.94 -7.91
N GLY A 65 14.99 0.22 -8.57
CA GLY A 65 15.45 0.45 -9.93
C GLY A 65 14.78 -0.35 -11.06
N THR A 66 13.81 -1.22 -10.76
CA THR A 66 13.17 -2.09 -11.76
C THR A 66 12.27 -1.31 -12.73
N ALA A 67 11.69 -0.20 -12.29
CA ALA A 67 10.99 0.74 -13.16
C ALA A 67 11.35 2.18 -12.80
N ASP A 68 11.39 3.04 -13.81
CA ASP A 68 11.71 4.46 -13.63
C ASP A 68 10.61 5.18 -12.83
N ILE A 69 10.95 5.60 -11.61
CA ILE A 69 10.03 6.33 -10.73
C ILE A 69 9.71 7.74 -11.24
N THR A 70 10.57 8.33 -12.08
CA THR A 70 10.34 9.65 -12.68
C THR A 70 9.29 9.59 -13.79
N ALA A 71 9.03 8.41 -14.36
CA ALA A 71 7.95 8.13 -15.30
C ALA A 71 6.62 7.82 -14.57
N GLY A 72 6.30 8.60 -13.53
CA GLY A 72 5.08 8.47 -12.74
C GLY A 72 3.81 8.80 -13.53
N VAL A 73 2.80 7.95 -13.41
CA VAL A 73 1.48 8.11 -14.06
C VAL A 73 0.46 8.64 -13.07
N ALA A 74 0.34 7.99 -11.92
CA ALA A 74 -0.63 8.35 -10.88
C ALA A 74 -0.30 7.68 -9.54
N LEU A 75 -0.73 8.30 -8.44
CA LEU A 75 -0.70 7.71 -7.11
C LEU A 75 -2.11 7.43 -6.61
N TYR A 76 -2.35 6.23 -6.11
CA TYR A 76 -3.65 5.79 -5.59
C TYR A 76 -3.53 5.40 -4.13
N GLY A 77 -4.47 5.86 -3.30
CA GLY A 77 -4.64 5.42 -1.92
C GLY A 77 -6.00 4.76 -1.71
N VAL A 78 -6.04 3.65 -0.98
CA VAL A 78 -7.28 2.99 -0.57
C VAL A 78 -7.27 2.78 0.94
N ILE A 79 -8.36 3.21 1.58
CA ILE A 79 -8.61 3.00 3.01
C ILE A 79 -9.96 2.35 3.24
N ASN A 80 -10.07 1.66 4.37
CA ASN A 80 -11.37 1.35 4.93
C ASN A 80 -11.97 2.65 5.49
N GLN A 81 -13.17 3.00 5.04
CA GLN A 81 -13.81 4.26 5.41
C GLN A 81 -13.96 4.43 6.93
N GLU A 82 -14.15 3.32 7.68
CA GLU A 82 -14.60 3.31 9.08
C GLU A 82 -13.52 3.35 10.17
N HIS A 83 -12.25 3.16 9.83
CA HIS A 83 -11.29 2.73 10.85
C HIS A 83 -10.00 3.54 10.95
N GLN A 84 -9.57 4.23 9.88
CA GLN A 84 -8.26 4.88 9.88
C GLN A 84 -8.36 6.40 10.07
N TYR A 85 -9.29 7.02 9.35
CA TYR A 85 -9.57 8.45 9.40
C TYR A 85 -11.04 8.65 9.67
N THR A 86 -11.40 9.73 10.34
CA THR A 86 -12.80 10.13 10.49
C THR A 86 -13.46 10.30 9.11
N HIS A 87 -14.79 10.15 9.08
CA HIS A 87 -15.59 10.28 7.85
C HIS A 87 -15.91 11.74 7.52
N ASP A 88 -15.48 12.68 8.37
CA ASP A 88 -15.74 14.10 8.21
C ASP A 88 -14.69 14.77 7.30
N ALA A 89 -14.87 16.08 7.07
CA ALA A 89 -13.98 16.87 6.24
C ALA A 89 -12.53 16.86 6.76
N ASN A 90 -12.33 16.80 8.08
CA ASN A 90 -10.99 16.78 8.67
C ASN A 90 -10.27 15.46 8.37
N GLY A 91 -10.94 14.32 8.55
CA GLY A 91 -10.37 13.02 8.21
C GLY A 91 -10.09 12.86 6.72
N GLU A 92 -10.89 13.49 5.85
CA GLU A 92 -10.57 13.57 4.42
C GLU A 92 -9.32 14.42 4.15
N GLN A 93 -9.20 15.59 4.79
CA GLN A 93 -8.03 16.45 4.65
C GLN A 93 -6.76 15.79 5.16
N ASP A 94 -6.80 15.11 6.30
CA ASP A 94 -5.65 14.41 6.88
C ASP A 94 -5.18 13.27 5.98
N TRP A 95 -6.12 12.49 5.45
CA TRP A 95 -5.80 11.41 4.53
C TRP A 95 -5.26 11.94 3.19
N LYS A 96 -5.88 12.99 2.66
CA LYS A 96 -5.37 13.70 1.48
C LYS A 96 -3.94 14.19 1.72
N ALA A 97 -3.68 14.85 2.86
CA ALA A 97 -2.36 15.34 3.22
C ALA A 97 -1.33 14.20 3.29
N MET A 98 -1.74 13.01 3.77
CA MET A 98 -0.91 11.80 3.75
C MET A 98 -0.53 11.36 2.34
N LEU A 99 -1.49 11.22 1.43
CA LEU A 99 -1.18 10.80 0.06
C LEU A 99 -0.34 11.85 -0.68
N LEU A 100 -0.59 13.14 -0.45
CA LEU A 100 0.23 14.21 -1.00
C LEU A 100 1.64 14.22 -0.40
N GLY A 101 1.79 13.86 0.87
CA GLY A 101 3.08 13.66 1.53
C GLY A 101 3.88 12.55 0.85
N VAL A 102 3.25 11.38 0.61
CA VAL A 102 3.89 10.28 -0.12
C VAL A 102 4.28 10.70 -1.53
N ALA A 103 3.38 11.37 -2.27
CA ALA A 103 3.69 11.87 -3.61
C ALA A 103 4.87 12.86 -3.61
N ARG A 104 4.97 13.72 -2.60
CA ARG A 104 6.11 14.64 -2.43
C ARG A 104 7.41 13.89 -2.20
N GLU A 105 7.45 12.89 -1.32
CA GLU A 105 8.67 12.10 -1.07
C GLU A 105 9.12 11.33 -2.32
N LEU A 106 8.17 10.90 -3.17
CA LEU A 106 8.45 10.29 -4.48
C LEU A 106 8.91 11.28 -5.56
N GLY A 107 8.95 12.59 -5.28
CA GLY A 107 9.21 13.62 -6.29
C GLY A 107 8.12 13.73 -7.37
N PHE A 108 6.90 13.24 -7.07
CA PHE A 108 5.80 13.15 -8.02
C PHE A 108 4.80 14.30 -7.86
N ASP A 109 4.55 15.03 -8.95
CA ASP A 109 3.64 16.19 -9.03
C ASP A 109 2.34 15.92 -9.81
N GLY A 110 2.20 14.74 -10.40
CA GLY A 110 1.02 14.31 -11.16
C GLY A 110 -0.21 13.94 -10.33
N PRO A 111 -1.19 13.26 -10.96
CA PRO A 111 -2.50 12.96 -10.36
C PRO A 111 -2.44 12.08 -9.12
N VAL A 112 -3.20 12.47 -8.09
CA VAL A 112 -3.32 11.71 -6.82
C VAL A 112 -4.79 11.38 -6.56
N TYR A 113 -5.10 10.10 -6.34
CA TYR A 113 -6.45 9.59 -6.18
C TYR A 113 -6.64 8.89 -4.84
N GLY A 114 -7.80 9.09 -4.23
CA GLY A 114 -8.25 8.40 -3.03
C GLY A 114 -9.52 7.58 -3.27
N VAL A 115 -9.56 6.36 -2.75
CA VAL A 115 -10.78 5.55 -2.63
C VAL A 115 -11.06 5.19 -1.16
N ARG A 116 -12.22 5.60 -0.66
CA ARG A 116 -12.79 5.09 0.59
C ARG A 116 -13.68 3.91 0.24
N VAL A 117 -13.24 2.70 0.58
CA VAL A 117 -14.08 1.52 0.44
C VAL A 117 -14.95 1.38 1.67
N THR A 118 -16.26 1.44 1.47
CA THR A 118 -17.21 0.97 2.47
C THR A 118 -17.15 -0.54 2.50
N SER A 119 -17.10 -1.07 3.70
CA SER A 119 -17.30 -2.49 3.86
C SER A 119 -18.25 -2.72 5.01
N HIS A 120 -19.25 -3.55 4.76
CA HIS A 120 -19.99 -4.27 5.79
C HIS A 120 -19.07 -5.34 6.45
N VAL A 121 -17.83 -4.96 6.78
CA VAL A 121 -16.93 -5.79 7.59
C VAL A 121 -17.41 -5.69 9.02
N GLY A 122 -17.57 -6.84 9.67
CA GLY A 122 -17.82 -6.85 11.10
C GLY A 122 -16.61 -6.33 11.86
N LYS A 123 -16.78 -6.12 13.16
CA LYS A 123 -15.73 -5.69 14.09
C LYS A 123 -14.44 -6.52 13.98
N ASP A 124 -14.52 -7.79 13.58
CA ASP A 124 -13.38 -8.71 13.54
C ASP A 124 -12.89 -9.04 12.11
N ASP A 125 -13.31 -8.27 11.10
CA ASP A 125 -12.94 -8.48 9.69
C ASP A 125 -12.18 -7.25 9.13
N SER A 126 -11.55 -7.44 7.97
CA SER A 126 -10.78 -6.43 7.27
C SER A 126 -11.01 -6.55 5.76
N LEU A 127 -10.32 -5.72 4.96
CA LEU A 127 -10.42 -5.79 3.51
C LEU A 127 -9.12 -6.27 2.88
N TYR A 128 -9.29 -7.07 1.83
CA TYR A 128 -8.32 -7.22 0.77
C TYR A 128 -8.57 -6.17 -0.30
N VAL A 129 -7.54 -5.48 -0.73
CA VAL A 129 -7.54 -4.52 -1.84
C VAL A 129 -6.55 -4.99 -2.88
N ARG A 130 -6.89 -4.87 -4.16
CA ARG A 130 -6.02 -5.17 -5.28
C ARG A 130 -5.99 -4.01 -6.26
N PHE A 131 -4.79 -3.71 -6.72
CA PHE A 131 -4.50 -2.78 -7.79
C PHE A 131 -4.06 -3.57 -9.00
N ASP A 132 -4.71 -3.33 -10.14
CA ASP A 132 -4.34 -3.89 -11.43
C ASP A 132 -4.05 -2.76 -12.40
N ARG A 133 -2.84 -2.74 -12.93
CA ARG A 133 -2.45 -1.82 -13.99
C ARG A 133 -3.22 -2.17 -15.26
N VAL A 134 -3.86 -1.16 -15.85
CA VAL A 134 -4.54 -1.25 -17.14
C VAL A 134 -4.05 -0.10 -18.01
N GLN A 135 -2.94 -0.33 -18.73
CA GLN A 135 -2.21 0.71 -19.48
C GLN A 135 -1.79 1.86 -18.54
N ASP A 136 -2.36 3.05 -18.75
CA ASP A 136 -2.14 4.28 -17.99
C ASP A 136 -3.25 4.55 -16.95
N ALA A 137 -4.12 3.55 -16.74
CA ALA A 137 -5.16 3.58 -15.73
C ALA A 137 -4.97 2.46 -14.69
N MET A 138 -5.68 2.61 -13.59
CA MET A 138 -5.70 1.64 -12.50
C MET A 138 -7.10 1.07 -12.31
N ARG A 139 -7.20 -0.26 -12.27
CA ARG A 139 -8.38 -0.94 -11.77
C ARG A 139 -8.16 -1.27 -10.30
N ILE A 140 -9.04 -0.74 -9.44
CA ILE A 140 -9.04 -1.03 -8.00
C ILE A 140 -10.17 -1.99 -7.70
N SER A 141 -9.88 -3.06 -6.99
CA SER A 141 -10.87 -4.05 -6.58
C SER A 141 -10.67 -4.48 -5.13
N TYR A 142 -11.73 -4.93 -4.48
CA TYR A 142 -11.69 -5.24 -3.05
C TYR A 142 -12.65 -6.37 -2.63
N LYS A 143 -12.35 -7.01 -1.50
CA LYS A 143 -13.23 -8.00 -0.85
C LYS A 143 -12.97 -8.06 0.64
N ARG A 144 -13.93 -8.56 1.40
CA ARG A 144 -13.71 -8.91 2.81
C ARG A 144 -12.62 -9.97 2.93
N TRP A 145 -11.67 -9.75 3.83
CA TRP A 145 -10.55 -10.65 4.07
C TRP A 145 -11.02 -12.03 4.52
N SER A 146 -12.08 -12.11 5.35
CA SER A 146 -12.71 -13.37 5.75
C SER A 146 -13.15 -14.27 4.58
N LYS A 147 -13.34 -13.71 3.37
CA LYS A 147 -13.71 -14.41 2.13
C LYS A 147 -12.53 -14.75 1.23
N MET A 148 -11.33 -14.37 1.64
CA MET A 148 -10.08 -14.68 0.96
C MET A 148 -9.37 -15.83 1.69
N GLU A 149 -8.60 -16.60 0.94
CA GLU A 149 -7.66 -17.61 1.45
C GLU A 149 -6.34 -17.49 0.70
N ARG A 150 -5.28 -18.04 1.29
CA ARG A 150 -4.00 -18.16 0.61
C ARG A 150 -4.14 -19.15 -0.54
N ASP A 151 -3.62 -18.76 -1.69
CA ASP A 151 -3.47 -19.63 -2.84
C ASP A 151 -2.10 -20.31 -2.78
N THR A 152 -2.05 -21.43 -2.06
CA THR A 152 -0.84 -22.25 -1.93
C THR A 152 -0.48 -22.98 -3.22
N THR A 153 -1.29 -22.86 -4.27
CA THR A 153 -1.02 -23.47 -5.59
C THR A 153 -0.36 -22.50 -6.56
N ALA A 154 -0.28 -21.21 -6.21
CA ALA A 154 0.42 -20.22 -7.01
C ALA A 154 1.89 -20.10 -6.59
N ASP A 155 2.74 -19.67 -7.51
CA ASP A 155 4.15 -19.46 -7.22
C ASP A 155 4.33 -18.51 -6.02
N PRO A 156 5.21 -18.84 -5.07
CA PRO A 156 5.53 -17.94 -3.98
C PRO A 156 6.12 -16.65 -4.54
N LEU A 157 5.81 -15.55 -3.86
CA LEU A 157 6.20 -14.23 -4.35
C LEU A 157 7.69 -14.02 -4.26
N ASN A 158 8.27 -13.37 -5.28
CA ASN A 158 9.69 -13.11 -5.31
C ASN A 158 10.05 -12.14 -4.17
N PRO A 159 10.83 -12.58 -3.16
CA PRO A 159 11.19 -11.72 -2.05
C PRO A 159 12.13 -10.58 -2.48
N ASP A 160 12.84 -10.70 -3.62
CA ASP A 160 13.70 -9.64 -4.16
C ASP A 160 12.90 -8.40 -4.61
N GLN A 161 11.58 -8.54 -4.78
CA GLN A 161 10.68 -7.46 -5.17
C GLN A 161 9.97 -6.82 -3.98
N GLN A 162 10.39 -7.14 -2.75
CA GLN A 162 9.70 -6.72 -1.54
C GLN A 162 10.66 -6.35 -0.41
N ALA A 163 10.24 -5.44 0.45
CA ALA A 163 10.95 -5.09 1.66
C ALA A 163 10.00 -4.77 2.82
N LEU A 164 10.46 -5.01 4.05
CA LEU A 164 9.82 -4.52 5.28
C LEU A 164 10.35 -3.12 5.59
N LEU A 165 9.46 -2.15 5.78
CA LEU A 165 9.81 -0.87 6.38
C LEU A 165 9.79 -1.02 7.91
N ARG A 166 10.95 -0.82 8.52
CA ARG A 166 11.10 -0.86 9.97
C ARG A 166 11.83 0.38 10.48
N PRO A 167 11.65 0.75 11.76
CA PRO A 167 12.54 1.72 12.38
C PRO A 167 13.99 1.28 12.25
N ALA A 168 14.87 2.22 11.91
CA ALA A 168 16.30 1.99 11.90
C ALA A 168 16.79 1.69 13.33
N LYS A 169 17.74 0.76 13.43
CA LYS A 169 18.46 0.50 14.67
C LYS A 169 19.41 1.66 14.95
N SER A 170 19.73 1.91 16.22
CA SER A 170 20.68 2.97 16.58
C SER A 170 22.07 2.80 15.93
N SER A 171 22.45 1.57 15.57
CA SER A 171 23.70 1.27 14.86
C SER A 171 23.66 1.58 13.36
N GLU A 172 22.49 1.82 12.79
CA GLU A 172 22.27 2.06 11.35
C GLU A 172 22.08 3.54 11.02
N VAL A 173 22.03 4.40 12.04
CA VAL A 173 21.80 5.83 11.92
C VAL A 173 23.01 6.57 12.44
N ASP A 174 23.45 7.62 11.75
CA ASP A 174 24.45 8.54 12.32
C ASP A 174 23.87 9.10 13.63
N PRO A 175 24.52 8.90 14.80
CA PRO A 175 24.03 9.42 16.06
C PRO A 175 23.77 10.94 16.04
N ARG A 176 24.44 11.68 15.15
CA ARG A 176 24.26 13.12 14.94
C ARG A 176 23.01 13.48 14.13
N SER A 177 22.41 12.53 13.40
CA SER A 177 21.18 12.74 12.64
C SER A 177 19.91 12.34 13.40
N ILE A 178 20.05 11.81 14.62
CA ILE A 178 18.91 11.46 15.47
C ILE A 178 18.37 12.73 16.12
N THR A 179 17.23 13.23 15.61
CA THR A 179 16.45 14.26 16.31
C THR A 179 15.51 13.61 17.33
N ARG A 180 15.05 14.38 18.32
CA ARG A 180 14.23 13.88 19.45
C ARG A 180 12.91 13.25 19.00
N ASP A 181 12.43 13.57 17.80
CA ASP A 181 11.03 13.35 17.41
C ASP A 181 10.80 12.42 16.21
N THR A 182 11.83 11.94 15.50
CA THR A 182 11.63 10.93 14.44
C THR A 182 12.83 9.98 14.32
N ARG A 183 12.61 8.70 14.59
CA ARG A 183 13.56 7.65 14.17
C ARG A 183 13.36 7.43 12.66
N PRO A 184 14.42 7.39 11.85
CA PRO A 184 14.28 7.10 10.43
C PRO A 184 13.78 5.66 10.25
N TYR A 185 13.06 5.41 9.16
CA TYR A 185 12.73 4.07 8.71
C TYR A 185 13.71 3.62 7.63
N MET A 186 13.90 2.32 7.52
CA MET A 186 14.69 1.69 6.46
C MET A 186 13.91 0.54 5.85
N ALA A 187 14.11 0.33 4.56
CA ALA A 187 13.64 -0.86 3.87
C ALA A 187 14.64 -2.00 4.05
N GLN A 188 14.17 -3.13 4.57
CA GLN A 188 14.94 -4.35 4.70
C GLN A 188 14.37 -5.39 3.75
N SER A 189 15.22 -5.91 2.84
CA SER A 189 14.82 -6.98 1.91
C SER A 189 14.20 -8.16 2.65
N LEU A 190 13.13 -8.71 2.08
CA LEU A 190 12.49 -9.92 2.62
C LEU A 190 13.22 -11.21 2.24
N LYS A 191 14.27 -11.14 1.40
CA LYS A 191 15.05 -12.30 0.96
C LYS A 191 15.64 -13.11 2.12
N ASP A 192 15.98 -12.43 3.20
CA ASP A 192 16.69 -13.01 4.36
C ASP A 192 15.74 -13.50 5.46
N TYR A 193 14.42 -13.44 5.24
CA TYR A 193 13.42 -13.87 6.21
C TYR A 193 12.71 -15.14 5.73
N GLU A 194 12.66 -16.14 6.61
CA GLU A 194 11.68 -17.24 6.53
C GLU A 194 10.29 -16.67 6.82
N TYR A 195 9.69 -15.98 5.85
CA TYR A 195 8.29 -15.59 5.93
C TYR A 195 7.44 -16.70 5.32
N ASP A 196 6.70 -17.41 6.16
CA ASP A 196 5.70 -18.43 5.78
C ASP A 196 4.55 -17.91 4.89
N ASP A 197 4.50 -16.61 4.55
CA ASP A 197 3.21 -15.91 4.42
C ASP A 197 3.09 -14.94 3.24
N VAL A 198 3.86 -15.09 2.16
CA VAL A 198 3.71 -14.25 0.95
C VAL A 198 3.19 -15.09 -0.22
N TYR A 199 2.01 -15.68 -0.02
CA TYR A 199 1.27 -16.36 -1.09
C TYR A 199 0.26 -15.41 -1.73
N PRO A 200 0.00 -15.53 -3.05
CA PRO A 200 -1.16 -14.94 -3.68
C PRO A 200 -2.43 -15.33 -2.91
N VAL A 201 -3.49 -14.54 -3.01
CA VAL A 201 -4.76 -14.85 -2.35
C VAL A 201 -5.86 -15.05 -3.37
N ARG A 202 -6.72 -16.00 -3.09
CA ARG A 202 -7.91 -16.30 -3.88
C ARG A 202 -9.14 -16.29 -3.02
N ARG A 203 -10.30 -16.35 -3.65
CA ARG A 203 -11.57 -16.46 -2.91
C ARG A 203 -11.76 -17.87 -2.40
N LYS A 204 -12.30 -18.01 -1.19
CA LYS A 204 -12.70 -19.31 -0.61
C LYS A 204 -13.80 -20.01 -1.41
N ASP A 205 -14.65 -19.22 -2.07
CA ASP A 205 -15.82 -19.70 -2.79
C ASP A 205 -15.59 -19.61 -4.30
N PRO A 206 -15.02 -20.64 -4.98
CA PRO A 206 -14.60 -20.56 -6.39
C PRO A 206 -15.77 -20.47 -7.39
N GLY A 207 -17.00 -20.78 -6.98
CA GLY A 207 -18.17 -20.83 -7.85
C GLY A 207 -18.83 -19.48 -8.21
N LYS A 208 -18.24 -18.32 -7.89
CA LYS A 208 -18.76 -17.03 -8.37
C LYS A 208 -17.79 -16.41 -9.36
N ALA A 209 -18.33 -15.99 -10.51
CA ALA A 209 -17.58 -15.46 -11.64
C ALA A 209 -16.74 -14.19 -11.31
N GLU A 210 -17.17 -13.38 -10.33
CA GLU A 210 -16.42 -12.19 -9.90
C GLU A 210 -15.64 -12.45 -8.60
N ASN A 211 -14.31 -12.45 -8.73
CA ASN A 211 -13.38 -12.70 -7.62
C ASN A 211 -13.36 -11.54 -6.61
N LEU A 212 -13.41 -10.30 -7.09
CA LEU A 212 -13.31 -9.07 -6.29
C LEU A 212 -14.37 -8.06 -6.73
N ASN A 213 -14.84 -7.21 -5.82
CA ASN A 213 -15.73 -6.11 -6.16
C ASN A 213 -14.89 -4.99 -6.81
N ILE A 214 -15.20 -4.60 -8.04
CA ILE A 214 -14.51 -3.48 -8.70
C ILE A 214 -15.04 -2.16 -8.15
N VAL A 215 -14.12 -1.23 -7.82
CA VAL A 215 -14.47 0.12 -7.43
C VAL A 215 -15.00 0.87 -8.65
N ALA A 216 -16.25 1.35 -8.57
CA ALA A 216 -16.82 2.19 -9.61
C ALA A 216 -16.05 3.52 -9.70
N SER A 217 -15.81 4.02 -10.92
CA SER A 217 -15.05 5.26 -11.16
C SER A 217 -15.55 6.46 -10.36
N LYS A 218 -16.88 6.60 -10.19
CA LYS A 218 -17.51 7.66 -9.38
C LYS A 218 -17.15 7.65 -7.89
N LYS A 219 -16.56 6.57 -7.38
CA LYS A 219 -16.07 6.43 -6.00
C LYS A 219 -14.58 6.76 -5.85
N ILE A 220 -13.91 7.11 -6.96
CA ILE A 220 -12.50 7.51 -6.97
C ILE A 220 -12.45 9.04 -6.93
N THR A 221 -11.94 9.58 -5.84
CA THR A 221 -11.79 11.03 -5.65
C THR A 221 -10.40 11.46 -6.12
N ARG A 222 -10.33 12.52 -6.92
CA ARG A 222 -9.05 13.14 -7.31
C ARG A 222 -8.69 14.24 -6.32
N PHE A 223 -7.50 14.16 -5.72
CA PHE A 223 -6.99 15.11 -4.74
C PHE A 223 -6.07 16.18 -5.34
N ARG A 224 -5.40 15.84 -6.45
CA ARG A 224 -4.56 16.68 -7.31
C ARG A 224 -4.60 16.09 -8.72
#